data_AF-A0A4R1QRY5-F1
#
_entry.id   AF-A0A4R1QRY5-F1
#
_cell.length_a   1.000
_cell.length_b   1.000
_cell.length_c   1.000
_cell.angle_alpha   90.00
_cell.angle_beta   90.00
_cell.angle_gamma   90.00
#
_symmetry.space_group_name_H-M   'P 1'
#
loop_
_entity.id
_entity.type
_entity.pdbx_description
1 polymer ?
#
loop_
_entity_poly.entity_id
_entity_poly.type
_entity_poly.pdbx_seq_one_letter_code
_entity_poly.pdbx_strand_id
1 'polypeptide(L)' 'MNPSNDVQVVRSQTLLTLQAAKHLDLERLMAEMSGQGWKLEHFPRFEKKDKVWQVTLSRSQPVALNR' A
#
# COMPACT_ATOMS: atom_id res chain seq x y z
N MET A 1 -18.58 17.59 -34.55
CA MET A 1 -17.36 17.44 -33.73
C MET A 1 -17.62 18.11 -32.39
N ASN A 2 -17.67 17.35 -31.31
CA ASN A 2 -17.50 17.83 -29.94
C ASN A 2 -16.93 16.67 -29.12
N PRO A 3 -16.00 16.96 -28.21
CA PRO A 3 -14.81 16.16 -28.00
C PRO A 3 -15.10 14.88 -27.23
N SER A 4 -14.35 13.84 -27.60
CA SER A 4 -14.13 12.66 -26.78
C SER A 4 -14.08 13.02 -25.30
N ASN A 5 -14.86 12.29 -24.51
CA ASN A 5 -14.64 12.19 -23.07
C ASN A 5 -13.27 11.52 -22.85
N ASP A 6 -12.19 12.30 -22.98
CA ASP A 6 -10.84 11.92 -22.60
C ASP A 6 -10.74 11.86 -21.07
N VAL A 7 -11.44 10.88 -20.49
CA VAL A 7 -11.25 10.52 -19.08
C VAL A 7 -9.90 9.81 -18.99
N GLN A 8 -8.87 10.55 -18.59
CA GLN A 8 -7.60 9.95 -18.21
C GLN A 8 -7.73 9.34 -16.81
N VAL A 9 -7.74 8.01 -16.74
CA VAL A 9 -7.65 7.30 -15.47
C VAL A 9 -6.22 7.41 -14.96
N VAL A 10 -5.99 8.33 -14.02
CA VAL A 10 -4.71 8.42 -13.32
C VAL A 10 -4.75 7.45 -12.13
N ARG A 11 -3.75 6.54 -12.07
CA ARG A 11 -3.60 5.63 -10.93
C ARG A 11 -2.79 6.36 -9.84
N SER A 12 -3.38 6.60 -8.67
CA SER A 12 -2.61 7.01 -7.49
C SER A 12 -2.22 5.78 -6.68
N GLN A 13 -0.97 5.71 -6.24
CA GLN A 13 -0.47 4.66 -5.37
C GLN A 13 -0.37 5.21 -3.94
N THR A 14 -1.16 4.66 -3.02
CA THR A 14 -1.01 4.92 -1.59
C THR A 14 -0.04 3.91 -1.01
N LEU A 15 0.92 4.38 -0.20
CA LEU A 15 1.87 3.54 0.52
C LEU A 15 1.52 3.50 2.02
N LEU A 16 1.71 2.35 2.64
CA LEU A 16 1.55 2.15 4.07
C LEU A 16 2.73 1.33 4.59
N THR A 17 3.39 1.82 5.63
CA THR A 17 4.43 1.07 6.34
C THR A 17 3.86 0.54 7.65
N LEU A 18 3.90 -0.78 7.83
CA LEU A 18 3.56 -1.43 9.09
C LEU A 18 4.85 -1.70 9.86
N GLN A 19 4.80 -1.55 11.18
CA GLN A 19 5.92 -1.84 12.08
C GLN A 19 5.45 -2.66 13.27
N ALA A 20 6.22 -3.68 13.66
CA ALA A 20 5.95 -4.48 14.84
C ALA A 20 7.24 -5.00 15.48
N ALA A 21 7.25 -5.15 16.81
CA ALA A 21 8.42 -5.69 17.52
C ALA A 21 8.68 -7.18 17.20
N LYS A 22 7.61 -7.95 16.92
CA LYS A 22 7.69 -9.38 16.60
C LYS A 22 7.31 -9.62 15.14
N HIS A 23 8.02 -10.54 14.49
CA HIS A 23 7.74 -10.93 13.11
C HIS A 23 6.29 -11.43 12.94
N LEU A 24 5.83 -12.28 13.86
CA LEU A 24 4.48 -12.85 13.81
C LEU A 24 3.37 -11.80 13.86
N ASP A 25 3.57 -10.72 14.63
CA ASP A 25 2.59 -9.63 14.69
C ASP A 25 2.60 -8.82 13.39
N LEU A 26 3.76 -8.67 12.75
CA LEU A 26 3.86 -8.07 11.42
C LEU A 26 3.11 -8.92 10.37
N GLU A 27 3.30 -10.24 10.38
CA GLU A 27 2.62 -11.16 9.45
C GLU A 27 1.09 -11.10 9.60
N ARG A 28 0.59 -11.00 10.83
CA ARG A 28 -0.85 -10.84 11.11
C ARG A 28 -1.37 -9.54 10.49
N LEU A 29 -0.71 -8.41 10.76
CA LEU A 29 -1.09 -7.11 10.19
C LEU A 29 -1.02 -7.12 8.66
N MET A 30 -0.02 -7.78 8.07
CA MET A 30 0.08 -7.96 6.62
C MET A 30 -1.11 -8.74 6.06
N ALA A 31 -1.51 -9.84 6.69
CA ALA A 31 -2.66 -10.63 6.26
C ALA A 31 -3.97 -9.84 6.37
N GLU A 32 -4.16 -9.08 7.45
CA GLU A 32 -5.31 -8.20 7.64
C GLU A 32 -5.38 -7.11 6.55
N MET A 33 -4.26 -6.45 6.25
CA MET A 33 -4.22 -5.42 5.21
C MET A 33 -4.37 -6.00 3.80
N SER A 34 -3.84 -7.20 3.56
CA SER A 34 -4.07 -7.94 2.32
C SER A 34 -5.56 -8.21 2.09
N GLY A 35 -6.29 -8.60 3.15
CA GLY A 35 -7.75 -8.73 3.13
C GLY A 35 -8.50 -7.44 2.79
N GLN A 36 -7.88 -6.27 3.01
CA GLN A 36 -8.41 -4.95 2.67
C GLN A 36 -7.94 -4.42 1.30
N GLY A 37 -7.29 -5.27 0.51
CA GLY A 37 -6.82 -4.94 -0.84
C GLY A 37 -5.48 -4.19 -0.89
N TRP A 38 -4.72 -4.16 0.21
CA TRP A 38 -3.32 -3.74 0.17
C TRP A 38 -2.46 -4.85 -0.43
N LYS A 39 -1.43 -4.47 -1.18
CA LYS A 39 -0.50 -5.39 -1.82
C LYS A 39 0.89 -5.20 -1.25
N LEU A 40 1.66 -6.28 -1.18
CA LEU A 40 3.05 -6.22 -0.74
C LEU A 40 3.90 -5.43 -1.76
N GLU A 41 4.55 -4.35 -1.32
CA GLU A 41 5.48 -3.57 -2.14
C GLU A 41 6.93 -3.98 -1.86
N HIS A 42 7.26 -4.14 -0.58
CA HIS A 42 8.58 -4.54 -0.12
C HIS A 42 8.47 -5.67 0.90
N PHE A 43 9.35 -6.66 0.80
CA PHE A 43 9.40 -7.76 1.76
C PHE A 43 9.67 -7.27 3.19
N PRO A 44 9.13 -7.97 4.21
CA PRO A 44 9.44 -7.70 5.60
C PRO A 44 10.94 -7.65 5.85
N ARG A 45 11.40 -6.60 6.55
CA ARG A 45 12.80 -6.45 6.94
C ARG A 45 12.89 -6.06 8.41
N PHE A 46 13.95 -6.53 9.07
CA PHE A 46 14.22 -6.18 10.45
C PHE A 46 15.16 -4.96 10.53
N GLU A 47 14.67 -3.87 11.13
CA GLU A 47 15.41 -2.64 11.38
C GLU A 47 16.13 -2.73 12.73
N LYS A 48 17.46 -2.95 12.68
CA LYS A 48 18.26 -3.18 13.90
C LYS A 48 18.30 -2.00 14.87
N LYS A 49 18.20 -0.78 14.36
CA LYS A 49 18.27 0.46 15.16
C LYS A 49 17.09 0.55 16.13
N ASP A 50 15.90 0.36 15.60
CA ASP A 50 14.65 0.50 16.35
C ASP A 50 14.12 -0.85 16.86
N LYS A 51 14.80 -1.95 16.50
CA LYS A 51 14.45 -3.35 16.85
C LYS A 51 13.01 -3.70 16.45
N VAL A 52 12.60 -3.24 15.28
CA VAL A 52 11.27 -3.51 14.71
C VAL A 52 11.38 -4.23 13.38
N TRP A 53 10.39 -5.06 13.11
CA TRP A 53 10.09 -5.53 11.78
C TRP A 53 9.26 -4.49 11.05
N GLN A 54 9.59 -4.20 9.80
CA GLN A 54 8.78 -3.36 8.95
C GLN A 54 8.49 -3.97 7.59
N VAL A 55 7.38 -3.57 7.00
CA VAL A 55 6.97 -3.91 5.64
C VAL A 55 6.27 -2.71 5.01
N THR A 56 6.44 -2.50 3.71
CA THR A 56 5.69 -1.49 2.98
C THR A 56 4.68 -2.18 2.07
N LEU A 57 3.44 -1.74 2.17
CA LEU A 57 2.32 -2.16 1.35
C LEU A 57 1.90 -1.01 0.44
N SER A 58 1.31 -1.34 -0.70
CA SER A 58 0.75 -0.38 -1.63
C SER A 58 -0.68 -0.72 -2.01
N ARG A 59 -1.47 0.32 -2.30
CA ARG A 59 -2.82 0.16 -2.87
C ARG A 59 -2.99 1.19 -3.97
N SER A 60 -3.41 0.75 -5.15
CA SER A 60 -3.81 1.66 -6.22
C SER A 60 -5.25 2.10 -5.98
N GLN A 61 -5.48 3.41 -5.96
CA GLN A 61 -6.83 3.95 -6.03
C GLN A 61 -7.05 4.58 -7.41
N PRO A 62 -8.19 4.30 -8.06
CA PRO A 62 -8.58 5.07 -9.23
C PRO A 62 -8.86 6.50 -8.76
N VAL A 63 -8.06 7.46 -9.25
CA VAL A 63 -8.36 8.88 -9.01
C VAL A 63 -9.24 9.34 -10.16
N ALA A 64 -10.51 9.57 -9.85
CA ALA A 64 -11.34 10.39 -10.70
C ALA A 64 -10.85 11.84 -10.56
N LEU A 65 -10.22 12.37 -11.61
CA LEU A 65 -9.91 13.80 -11.68
C LEU A 65 -11.25 14.52 -11.89
N ASN A 66 -11.85 15.02 -10.81
CA ASN A 66 -12.99 15.93 -10.92
C ASN A 66 -12.49 17.29 -11.40
N ARG A 67 -13.07 17.78 -12.50
CA ARG A 67 -12.81 19.08 -13.12
C ARG A 67 -13.13 20.24 -12.21
#